data_AF-A0A2N6A072-F1
#
_entry.id   AF-A0A2N6A072-F1
#
_cell.length_a   1.000
_cell.length_b   1.000
_cell.length_c   1.000
_cell.angle_alpha   90.00
_cell.angle_beta   90.00
_cell.angle_gamma   90.00
#
_symmetry.space_group_name_H-M   'P 1'
#
loop_
_entity.id
_entity.type
_entity.pdbx_description
1 polymer ?
#
loop_
_entity_poly.entity_id
_entity_poly.type
_entity_poly.pdbx_seq_one_letter_code
_entity_poly.pdbx_strand_id
1 'polypeptide(L)' 'MLCIQNITLTNIDRLNHFKFIVDKDYFTRKDYLKIFREISTATASQDLKFGVEKGLIEKFGDKNTTQYRYK' A
#
# COMPACT_ATOMS: atom_id res chain seq x y z
N MET A 1 31.72 5.06 10.04
CA MET A 1 31.15 4.83 8.70
C MET A 1 29.66 4.66 8.90
N LEU A 2 28.85 5.68 8.62
CA LEU A 2 27.39 5.54 8.68
C LEU A 2 27.02 4.57 7.56
N CYS A 3 26.73 3.32 7.91
CA CYS A 3 26.07 2.41 7.01
C CYS A 3 24.76 3.09 6.66
N ILE A 4 24.66 3.58 5.43
CA ILE A 4 23.41 4.04 4.83
C ILE A 4 22.52 2.81 4.92
N GLN A 5 21.68 2.77 5.96
CA GLN A 5 20.63 1.78 6.03
C GLN A 5 19.79 2.12 4.82
N ASN A 6 19.87 1.30 3.78
CA ASN A 6 18.84 1.22 2.76
C ASN A 6 17.59 0.85 3.56
N ILE A 7 16.88 1.86 4.08
CA ILE A 7 15.63 1.70 4.82
C ILE A 7 14.70 1.12 3.77
N THR A 8 14.72 -0.20 3.69
CA THR A 8 13.94 -0.93 2.72
C THR A 8 12.55 -0.88 3.33
N LEU A 9 11.83 0.21 3.06
CA LEU A 9 10.49 0.45 3.56
C LEU A 9 9.72 -0.85 3.39
N THR A 10 9.36 -1.48 4.51
CA THR A 10 8.68 -2.76 4.46
C THR A 10 7.29 -2.55 3.87
N ASN A 11 6.63 -3.63 3.44
CA ASN A 11 5.26 -3.52 2.91
C ASN A 11 4.33 -2.84 3.93
N ILE A 12 4.57 -3.08 5.23
CA ILE A 12 3.83 -2.48 6.34
C ILE A 12 4.16 -1.00 6.49
N ASP A 13 5.43 -0.60 6.44
CA ASP A 13 5.81 0.82 6.51
C ASP A 13 5.16 1.61 5.39
N ARG A 14 5.18 1.09 4.15
CA ARG A 14 4.52 1.74 3.02
C ARG A 14 3.01 1.86 3.20
N LEU A 15 2.35 0.81 3.68
CA LEU A 15 0.92 0.86 4.00
C LEU A 15 0.60 1.88 5.10
N ASN A 16 1.36 1.89 6.20
CA ASN A 16 1.16 2.85 7.28
C ASN A 16 1.39 4.28 6.78
N HIS A 17 2.48 4.50 6.04
CA HIS A 17 2.80 5.81 5.49
C HIS A 17 1.72 6.27 4.51
N PHE A 18 1.17 5.35 3.71
CA PHE A 18 0.03 5.63 2.86
C PHE A 18 -1.22 6.02 3.65
N LYS A 19 -1.50 5.34 4.79
CA LYS A 19 -2.62 5.69 5.68
C LYS A 19 -2.54 7.13 6.17
N PHE A 20 -1.34 7.64 6.45
CA PHE A 20 -1.14 9.04 6.84
C PHE A 20 -1.28 10.04 5.68
N ILE A 21 -0.99 9.61 4.44
CA ILE A 21 -1.07 10.47 3.25
C ILE A 21 -2.49 10.48 2.67
N VAL A 22 -3.16 9.32 2.70
CA VAL A 22 -4.48 9.14 2.11
C VAL A 22 -5.53 9.53 3.15
N ASP A 23 -6.03 10.74 3.04
CA ASP A 23 -7.24 11.17 3.76
C ASP A 23 -8.50 10.67 3.01
N LYS A 24 -8.56 9.36 2.73
CA LYS A 24 -9.70 8.74 2.04
C LYS A 24 -10.05 7.44 2.73
N ASP A 25 -11.35 7.24 2.96
CA ASP A 25 -11.89 5.96 3.41
C ASP A 25 -11.58 4.81 2.44
N TYR A 26 -11.59 5.10 1.12
CA TYR A 26 -11.36 4.12 0.07
C TYR A 26 -10.29 4.60 -0.89
N PHE A 27 -9.41 3.68 -1.29
CA PHE A 27 -8.35 3.94 -2.24
C PHE A 27 -8.22 2.78 -3.22
N THR A 28 -7.74 3.07 -4.42
CA THR A 28 -7.44 2.02 -5.40
C THR A 28 -5.95 1.73 -5.43
N ARG A 29 -5.55 0.60 -6.02
CA ARG A 29 -4.14 0.34 -6.34
C ARG A 29 -3.50 1.46 -7.17
N LYS A 30 -4.29 2.14 -8.02
CA LYS A 30 -3.79 3.28 -8.80
C LYS A 30 -3.43 4.46 -7.90
N ASP A 31 -4.21 4.72 -6.85
CA ASP A 31 -3.89 5.76 -5.86
C ASP A 31 -2.63 5.39 -5.08
N TYR A 32 -2.48 4.10 -4.72
CA TYR A 32 -1.27 3.60 -4.07
C TYR A 32 0.00 3.82 -4.91
N LEU A 33 -0.05 3.50 -6.21
CA LEU A 33 1.05 3.73 -7.15
C LEU A 33 1.31 5.21 -7.45
N LYS A 34 0.32 6.10 -7.29
CA LYS A 34 0.52 7.54 -7.44
C LYS A 34 1.38 8.10 -6.31
N ILE A 35 1.25 7.56 -5.10
CA ILE A 35 2.07 7.93 -3.94
C ILE A 35 3.44 7.24 -4.03
N PHE A 36 3.46 5.92 -4.22
CA PHE A 36 4.69 5.14 -4.39
C PHE A 36 4.98 4.90 -5.87
N ARG A 37 5.46 5.93 -6.56
CA ARG A 37 5.85 5.83 -7.98
C ARG A 37 7.13 5.02 -8.20
N GLU A 38 7.89 4.82 -7.13
CA GLU A 38 9.15 4.08 -7.14
C GLU A 38 8.96 2.56 -7.11
N ILE A 39 7.78 2.08 -6.71
CA ILE A 39 7.51 0.64 -6.67
C ILE A 39 6.77 0.18 -7.92
N SER A 40 7.07 -1.05 -8.34
CA SER A 40 6.38 -1.68 -9.47
C SER A 40 4.93 -2.05 -9.11
N THR A 41 4.08 -2.18 -10.12
CA THR A 41 2.70 -2.69 -10.00
C THR A 41 2.63 -4.05 -9.30
N ALA A 42 3.63 -4.91 -9.50
CA ALA A 42 3.78 -6.19 -8.81
C ALA A 42 4.00 -6.00 -7.30
N THR A 43 4.96 -5.15 -6.92
CA THR A 43 5.26 -4.81 -5.52
C THR A 43 4.05 -4.19 -4.83
N ALA A 44 3.38 -3.22 -5.45
CA ALA A 44 2.16 -2.63 -4.91
C ALA A 44 1.05 -3.66 -4.69
N SER A 45 0.89 -4.62 -5.61
CA SER A 45 -0.12 -5.68 -5.45
C SER A 45 0.24 -6.62 -4.29
N GLN A 46 1.53 -6.89 -4.09
CA GLN A 46 2.02 -7.69 -2.96
C GLN A 46 1.84 -6.97 -1.62
N ASP A 47 2.14 -5.67 -1.55
CA ASP A 47 1.87 -4.83 -0.38
C ASP A 47 0.40 -4.88 0.04
N LEU A 48 -0.49 -4.60 -0.91
CA LEU A 48 -1.93 -4.57 -0.65
C LEU A 48 -2.43 -5.95 -0.24
N LYS A 49 -1.95 -7.02 -0.89
CA LYS A 49 -2.28 -8.40 -0.50
C LYS A 49 -1.83 -8.68 0.93
N PHE A 50 -0.60 -8.31 1.27
CA PHE A 50 -0.06 -8.46 2.61
C PHE A 50 -0.87 -7.68 3.65
N GLY A 51 -1.28 -6.45 3.33
CA GLY A 51 -2.16 -5.65 4.18
C GLY A 51 -3.51 -6.30 4.42
N VAL A 52 -4.10 -6.92 3.40
CA VAL A 52 -5.35 -7.70 3.53
C VAL A 52 -5.15 -8.94 4.39
N GLU A 53 -4.08 -9.71 4.14
CA GLU A 53 -3.75 -10.91 4.93
C GLU A 53 -3.48 -10.59 6.40
N LYS A 54 -2.89 -9.42 6.69
CA LYS A 54 -2.68 -8.93 8.06
C LYS A 54 -3.90 -8.26 8.69
N GLY A 55 -4.99 -8.08 7.94
CA GLY A 55 -6.18 -7.38 8.41
C GLY A 55 -5.99 -5.87 8.66
N LEU A 56 -4.97 -5.27 8.05
CA LEU A 56 -4.72 -3.81 8.09
C LEU A 56 -5.67 -3.06 7.15
N ILE A 57 -5.96 -3.68 6.00
CA ILE A 57 -6.86 -3.15 4.99
C ILE A 57 -7.84 -4.24 4.56
N GLU A 58 -9.00 -3.82 4.10
CA GLU A 58 -10.02 -4.69 3.54
C GLU A 58 -10.14 -4.39 2.05
N LYS A 59 -10.24 -5.45 1.25
CA LYS A 59 -10.44 -5.37 -0.20
C LYS A 59 -11.94 -5.43 -0.49
N PHE A 60 -12.44 -4.46 -1.23
CA PHE A 60 -13.82 -4.35 -1.68
C PHE A 60 -13.91 -4.31 -3.21
N GLY A 61 -14.90 -4.99 -3.78
CA GLY A 61 -15.21 -4.94 -5.21
C GLY A 61 -14.57 -6.05 -6.06
N ASP A 62 -15.07 -6.14 -7.29
CA ASP A 62 -14.75 -7.20 -8.26
C ASP A 62 -14.11 -6.62 -9.53
N LYS A 63 -13.00 -7.23 -9.94
CA LYS A 63 -12.24 -6.87 -11.15
C LYS A 63 -11.81 -5.39 -11.18
N ASN A 64 -12.38 -4.57 -12.06
CA ASN A 64 -11.93 -3.20 -12.34
C ASN A 64 -12.31 -2.18 -11.25
N THR A 65 -13.20 -2.54 -10.33
CA THR A 65 -13.62 -1.68 -9.20
C THR A 65 -12.98 -2.11 -7.89
N THR A 66 -11.88 -2.87 -7.93
CA THR A 66 -11.15 -3.26 -6.72
C THR A 66 -10.68 -2.01 -5.98
N GLN A 67 -11.30 -1.77 -4.85
CA GLN A 67 -10.99 -0.73 -3.88
C GLN A 67 -10.47 -1.40 -2.61
N TYR A 68 -9.68 -0.65 -1.87
CA TYR A 68 -9.15 -1.03 -0.58
C TYR A 68 -9.54 0.04 0.41
N ARG A 69 -9.74 -0.36 1.66
CA ARG A 69 -10.05 0.55 2.76
C ARG A 69 -9.30 0.12 3.99
N TYR A 70 -8.77 1.08 4.74
CA TYR A 70 -8.15 0.78 6.03
C TYR A 70 -9.20 0.35 7.04
N LYS A 71 -8.84 -0.63 7.87
CA LYS A 71 -9.58 -0.98 9.06
C LYS A 71 -9.21 -0.06 10.23
#